data_AF-A0A7S4PHH9-F1
#
_entry.id   AF-A0A7S4PHH9-F1
#
_cell.length_a   1.000
_cell.length_b   1.000
_cell.length_c   1.000
_cell.angle_alpha   90.00
_cell.angle_beta   90.00
_cell.angle_gamma   90.00
#
_symmetry.space_group_name_H-M   'P 1'
#
loop_
_entity.id
_entity.type
_entity.pdbx_description
1 polymer ?
#
loop_
_entity_poly.entity_id
_entity_poly.type
_entity_poly.pdbx_seq_one_letter_code
_entity_poly.pdbx_strand_id
1 'polypeptide(L)'
;CRDNCLQDADFQTAVNSVDRFLSTSHSVDTGVFQLMGGVALQLAMKMNRRGRDSSCENTQYFMGNNHQLSHILEMERAMLMDLKWNLRPVTATQYLYGFCNILCCSAVLEEIRTRIDTHLPPSSTPSSSSSSS
;
A
#
# COMPACT_ATOMS: atom_id res chain seq x y z
N CYS A 1 3.98 3.92 7.52
CA CYS A 1 2.64 4.20 6.93
C CYS A 1 1.77 5.07 7.83
N ARG A 2 1.56 4.69 9.10
CA ARG A 2 0.75 5.46 10.06
C ARG A 2 1.28 6.87 10.30
N ASP A 3 2.59 7.02 10.46
CA ASP A 3 3.24 8.31 10.69
C ASP A 3 3.12 9.30 9.51
N ASN A 4 2.78 8.80 8.32
CA ASN A 4 2.59 9.59 7.10
C ASN A 4 1.12 9.64 6.65
N CYS A 5 0.20 9.30 7.56
CA CYS A 5 -1.24 9.25 7.34
C CYS A 5 -1.66 8.41 6.13
N LEU A 6 -0.86 7.41 5.71
CA LEU A 6 -1.18 6.57 4.55
C LEU A 6 -2.48 5.80 4.82
N GLN A 7 -3.32 5.66 3.78
CA GLN A 7 -4.56 4.92 3.92
C GLN A 7 -4.24 3.43 4.03
N ASP A 8 -5.10 2.65 4.71
CA ASP A 8 -4.90 1.20 4.83
C ASP A 8 -4.86 0.51 3.47
N ALA A 9 -5.60 1.04 2.49
CA ALA A 9 -5.53 0.60 1.10
C ALA A 9 -4.15 0.80 0.47
N ASP A 10 -3.40 1.84 0.84
CA ASP A 10 -2.04 2.10 0.35
C ASP A 10 -1.08 1.04 0.91
N PHE A 11 -1.20 0.73 2.20
CA PHE A 11 -0.40 -0.31 2.84
C PHE A 11 -0.70 -1.68 2.24
N GLN A 12 -1.98 -2.05 2.08
CA GLN A 12 -2.37 -3.31 1.47
C GLN A 12 -1.88 -3.43 0.02
N THR A 13 -1.92 -2.34 -0.75
CA THR A 13 -1.41 -2.30 -2.13
C THR A 13 0.10 -2.50 -2.16
N ALA A 14 0.83 -1.86 -1.24
CA ALA A 14 2.28 -2.00 -1.13
C ALA A 14 2.67 -3.44 -0.77
N VAL A 15 2.06 -4.02 0.27
CA VAL A 15 2.30 -5.41 0.69
C VAL A 15 2.01 -6.37 -0.44
N ASN A 16 0.88 -6.23 -1.12
CA ASN A 16 0.53 -7.10 -2.23
C ASN A 16 1.52 -7.00 -3.40
N SER A 17 2.03 -5.78 -3.68
CA SER A 17 3.03 -5.56 -4.72
C SER A 17 4.35 -6.25 -4.38
N VAL A 18 4.79 -6.20 -3.11
CA VAL A 18 5.98 -6.91 -2.61
C VAL A 18 5.78 -8.41 -2.73
N ASP A 19 4.69 -8.95 -2.19
CA ASP A 19 4.42 -10.40 -2.19
C ASP A 19 4.40 -10.97 -3.61
N ARG A 20 3.74 -10.27 -4.54
CA ARG A 20 3.69 -10.68 -5.96
C ARG A 20 5.06 -10.61 -6.62
N PHE A 21 5.82 -9.54 -6.39
CA PHE A 21 7.17 -9.41 -6.93
C PHE A 21 8.12 -10.48 -6.38
N LEU A 22 7.98 -10.87 -5.12
CA LEU A 22 8.74 -11.97 -4.53
C LEU A 22 8.32 -13.35 -5.08
N SER A 23 7.05 -13.53 -5.44
CA SER A 23 6.56 -14.80 -5.99
C SER A 23 7.10 -15.12 -7.40
N THR A 24 7.49 -14.09 -8.15
CA THR A 24 8.06 -14.19 -9.50
C THR A 24 9.58 -14.16 -9.49
N SER A 25 10.18 -13.51 -8.49
CA SER A 25 11.62 -13.38 -8.35
C SER A 25 12.25 -14.62 -7.70
N HIS A 26 13.07 -15.36 -8.45
CA HIS A 26 13.69 -16.61 -7.97
C HIS A 26 14.73 -16.43 -6.85
N SER A 27 15.31 -15.24 -6.69
CA SER A 27 16.24 -14.93 -5.60
C SER A 27 16.31 -13.42 -5.39
N VAL A 28 15.91 -12.96 -4.21
CA VAL A 28 16.03 -11.56 -3.81
C VAL A 28 17.03 -11.48 -2.67
N ASP A 29 18.05 -10.65 -2.82
CA ASP A 29 19.01 -10.40 -1.75
C ASP A 29 18.34 -9.68 -0.57
N THR A 30 18.72 -10.05 0.64
CA THR A 30 18.22 -9.42 1.86
C THR A 30 18.54 -7.92 1.92
N GLY A 31 19.66 -7.50 1.32
CA GLY A 31 20.08 -6.10 1.25
C GLY A 31 19.16 -5.19 0.43
N VAL A 32 18.31 -5.74 -0.45
CA VAL A 32 17.37 -4.96 -1.27
C VAL A 32 15.94 -4.95 -0.72
N PHE A 33 15.69 -5.61 0.42
CA PHE A 33 14.34 -5.73 0.97
C PHE A 33 13.76 -4.37 1.41
N GLN A 34 14.57 -3.52 2.04
CA GLN A 34 14.16 -2.16 2.41
C GLN A 34 13.85 -1.30 1.18
N LEU A 35 14.69 -1.39 0.15
CA LEU A 35 14.49 -0.71 -1.13
C LEU A 35 13.18 -1.12 -1.79
N MET A 36 12.91 -2.42 -1.83
CA MET A 36 11.67 -2.98 -2.37
C MET A 36 10.44 -2.49 -1.61
N GLY A 37 10.46 -2.56 -0.27
CA GLY A 37 9.36 -2.09 0.56
C GLY A 37 9.09 -0.59 0.40
N GLY A 38 10.15 0.23 0.34
CA GLY A 38 10.04 1.67 0.10
C GLY A 38 9.45 2.00 -1.26
N VAL A 39 9.92 1.34 -2.32
CA VAL A 39 9.43 1.51 -3.68
C VAL A 39 7.97 1.04 -3.82
N ALA A 40 7.61 -0.10 -3.23
CA ALA A 40 6.24 -0.59 -3.23
C ALA A 40 5.27 0.40 -2.58
N LEU A 41 5.70 1.03 -1.49
CA LEU A 41 4.91 2.07 -0.81
C LEU A 41 4.78 3.32 -1.67
N GLN A 42 5.86 3.72 -2.34
CA GLN A 42 5.83 4.84 -3.26
C GLN A 42 4.88 4.59 -4.44
N LEU A 43 4.89 3.39 -5.01
CA LEU A 43 3.96 2.97 -6.06
C LEU A 43 2.51 3.02 -5.57
N ALA A 44 2.23 2.50 -4.38
CA ALA A 44 0.89 2.56 -3.79
C ALA A 44 0.41 4.01 -3.61
N MET A 45 1.28 4.89 -3.12
CA MET A 45 0.99 6.32 -2.98
C MET A 45 0.69 6.98 -4.33
N LYS A 46 1.50 6.70 -5.38
CA LYS A 46 1.27 7.20 -6.75
C LYS A 46 -0.09 6.73 -7.31
N MET A 47 -0.51 5.52 -6.97
CA MET A 47 -1.78 4.96 -7.47
C MET A 47 -2.99 5.59 -6.79
N ASN A 48 -2.98 5.79 -5.47
CA ASN A 48 -4.18 6.12 -4.71
C ASN A 48 -4.31 7.62 -4.36
N ARG A 49 -3.19 8.35 -4.28
CA ARG A 49 -3.19 9.78 -3.95
C ARG A 49 -2.92 10.62 -5.20
N ARG A 50 -3.98 11.17 -5.79
CA ARG A 50 -3.86 12.29 -6.72
C ARG A 50 -3.37 13.53 -5.93
N GLY A 51 -2.06 13.74 -5.86
CA GLY A 51 -1.49 15.05 -5.51
C GLY A 51 -0.75 15.22 -4.18
N ARG A 52 -0.26 14.17 -3.49
CA ARG A 52 0.71 14.33 -2.40
C ARG A 52 2.01 13.57 -2.67
N ASP A 53 3.11 14.33 -2.77
CA ASP A 53 4.50 14.02 -2.40
C ASP A 53 4.96 12.55 -2.43
N SER A 54 4.74 11.90 -3.58
CA SER A 54 5.33 10.60 -3.92
C SER A 54 6.71 10.74 -4.61
N SER A 55 7.41 11.85 -4.34
CA SER A 55 8.77 12.08 -4.84
C SER A 55 9.68 10.97 -4.32
N CYS A 56 10.57 10.49 -5.20
CA CYS A 56 11.58 9.52 -4.83
C CYS A 56 12.51 10.05 -3.71
N GLU A 57 12.66 11.36 -3.58
CA GLU A 57 13.45 12.01 -2.54
C GLU A 57 12.87 11.75 -1.14
N ASN A 58 11.54 11.73 -1.02
CA ASN A 58 10.87 11.40 0.24
C ASN A 58 11.07 9.92 0.58
N THR A 59 10.92 9.02 -0.40
CA THR A 59 11.21 7.60 -0.21
C THR A 59 12.65 7.39 0.23
N GLN A 60 13.60 8.07 -0.40
CA GLN A 60 15.01 8.02 -0.04
C GLN A 60 15.26 8.48 1.39
N TYR A 61 14.64 9.60 1.80
CA TYR A 61 14.69 10.11 3.16
C TYR A 61 14.15 9.10 4.17
N PHE A 62 12.99 8.49 3.90
CA PHE A 62 12.42 7.46 4.79
C PHE A 62 13.25 6.18 4.89
N MET A 63 14.07 5.90 3.89
CA MET A 63 15.02 4.78 3.90
C MET A 63 16.38 5.16 4.51
N GLY A 64 16.51 6.34 5.12
CA GLY A 64 17.74 6.81 5.75
C GLY A 64 18.85 7.18 4.76
N ASN A 65 18.50 7.52 3.50
CA ASN A 65 19.44 7.80 2.41
C ASN A 65 20.42 6.66 2.09
N ASN A 66 20.10 5.42 2.50
CA ASN A 66 20.92 4.23 2.25
C ASN A 66 20.98 3.81 0.78
N HIS A 67 20.07 4.33 -0.05
CA HIS A 67 19.99 4.02 -1.47
C HIS A 67 20.07 5.29 -2.31
N GLN A 68 20.77 5.22 -3.43
CA GLN A 68 20.79 6.30 -4.41
C GLN A 68 19.45 6.36 -5.16
N LEU A 69 19.12 7.55 -5.66
CA LEU A 69 17.91 7.77 -6.46
C LEU A 69 17.82 6.86 -7.69
N SER A 70 18.96 6.57 -8.34
CA SER A 70 19.06 5.62 -9.45
C SER A 70 18.55 4.23 -9.07
N HIS A 71 18.96 3.70 -7.92
CA HIS A 71 18.52 2.39 -7.44
C HIS A 71 17.02 2.35 -7.14
N ILE A 72 16.46 3.45 -6.64
CA ILE A 72 15.01 3.58 -6.41
C ILE A 72 14.25 3.50 -7.73
N LEU A 73 14.70 4.23 -8.75
CA LEU A 73 14.08 4.24 -10.07
C LEU A 73 14.24 2.90 -10.81
N GLU A 74 15.40 2.25 -10.68
CA GLU A 74 15.64 0.92 -11.25
C GLU A 74 14.75 -0.14 -10.61
N MET A 75 14.63 -0.13 -9.28
CA MET A 75 13.72 -1.03 -8.57
C MET A 75 12.26 -0.74 -8.91
N GLU A 76 11.86 0.54 -9.01
CA GLU A 76 10.52 0.92 -9.45
C GLU A 76 10.22 0.35 -10.83
N ARG A 77 11.14 0.52 -11.78
CA ARG A 77 11.01 -0.03 -13.13
C ARG A 77 10.94 -1.56 -13.11
N ALA A 78 11.78 -2.23 -12.32
CA ALA A 78 11.79 -3.68 -12.21
C ALA A 78 10.45 -4.21 -11.69
N MET A 79 9.94 -3.64 -10.59
CA MET A 79 8.63 -4.01 -10.04
C MET A 79 7.50 -3.75 -11.03
N LEU A 80 7.49 -2.61 -11.73
CA LEU A 80 6.47 -2.30 -12.73
C LEU A 80 6.45 -3.29 -13.89
N MET A 81 7.62 -3.67 -14.39
CA MET A 81 7.75 -4.61 -15.50
C MET A 81 7.31 -6.02 -15.11
N ASP A 82 7.76 -6.48 -13.94
CA ASP A 82 7.44 -7.82 -13.45
C ASP A 82 5.96 -7.96 -13.07
N LEU A 83 5.39 -6.95 -12.41
CA LEU A 83 3.96 -6.87 -12.11
C LEU A 83 3.11 -6.56 -13.35
N LYS A 84 3.72 -6.37 -14.53
CA LYS A 84 3.06 -6.03 -15.80
C LYS A 84 2.14 -4.80 -15.67
N TRP A 85 2.60 -3.80 -14.93
CA TRP A 85 1.85 -2.58 -14.62
C TRP A 85 0.51 -2.81 -13.87
N ASN A 86 0.24 -4.03 -13.41
CA ASN A 86 -0.94 -4.35 -12.63
C ASN A 86 -0.70 -4.09 -11.14
N LEU A 87 -0.84 -2.82 -10.74
CA LEU A 87 -0.63 -2.35 -9.36
C LEU A 87 -1.91 -2.26 -8.51
N ARG A 88 -3.08 -2.52 -9.09
CA ARG A 88 -4.36 -2.55 -8.38
C ARG A 88 -5.04 -3.90 -8.56
N PRO A 89 -4.51 -4.96 -7.94
CA PRO A 89 -5.19 -6.24 -7.94
C PRO A 89 -6.49 -6.12 -7.14
N VAL A 90 -7.49 -6.89 -7.58
CA VAL A 90 -8.78 -6.93 -6.89
C VAL A 90 -8.56 -7.48 -5.48
N THR A 91 -8.90 -6.69 -4.47
CA THR A 91 -8.76 -7.11 -3.08
C THR A 91 -9.91 -8.03 -2.67
N ALA A 92 -9.70 -8.86 -1.64
CA ALA A 92 -10.76 -9.72 -1.10
C ALA A 92 -12.01 -8.92 -0.71
N THR A 93 -11.83 -7.71 -0.19
CA THR A 93 -12.92 -6.79 0.14
C THR A 93 -13.72 -6.39 -1.10
N GLN A 94 -13.04 -6.05 -2.22
CA GLN A 94 -13.71 -5.71 -3.48
C GLN A 94 -14.51 -6.89 -4.05
N TYR A 95 -13.99 -8.12 -3.93
CA TYR A 95 -14.75 -9.32 -4.28
C TYR A 95 -16.01 -9.49 -3.41
N LEU A 96 -15.87 -9.26 -2.11
CA LEU A 96 -16.98 -9.38 -1.16
C LEU A 96 -18.08 -8.33 -1.43
N TYR A 97 -17.70 -7.08 -1.74
CA TYR A 97 -18.64 -6.06 -2.22
C TYR A 97 -19.36 -6.49 -3.50
N GLY A 98 -18.63 -7.03 -4.48
CA GLY A 98 -19.23 -7.53 -5.72
C GLY A 98 -20.23 -8.66 -5.46
N PHE A 99 -19.87 -9.61 -4.60
CA PHE A 99 -20.72 -10.74 -4.26
C PHE A 99 -22.01 -10.32 -3.55
N CYS A 100 -21.90 -9.42 -2.56
CA CYS A 100 -23.07 -8.91 -1.85
C CYS A 100 -23.99 -8.05 -2.73
N ASN A 101 -23.44 -7.32 -3.71
CA ASN A 101 -24.23 -6.60 -4.71
C ASN A 101 -25.02 -7.56 -5.61
N ILE A 102 -24.42 -8.68 -6.02
CA ILE A 102 -25.12 -9.70 -6.82
C ILE A 102 -26.27 -10.36 -6.02
N LEU A 103 -26.05 -10.58 -4.72
CA LEU A 103 -27.03 -11.22 -3.84
C LEU A 103 -28.03 -10.23 -3.20
N CYS A 104 -27.99 -8.94 -3.55
CA CYS A 104 -28.83 -7.88 -2.98
C CYS A 104 -28.78 -7.79 -1.44
N CYS A 105 -27.66 -8.16 -0.82
CA CYS A 105 -27.49 -8.22 0.63
C CYS A 105 -26.76 -6.98 1.18
N SER A 106 -27.31 -5.78 0.93
CA SER A 106 -26.67 -4.51 1.35
C SER A 106 -26.55 -4.35 2.87
N ALA A 107 -27.48 -4.92 3.65
CA ALA A 107 -27.43 -4.87 5.11
C ALA A 107 -26.26 -5.71 5.69
N VAL A 108 -25.95 -6.85 5.06
CA VAL A 108 -24.83 -7.73 5.46
C VAL A 108 -23.49 -7.06 5.17
N LEU A 109 -23.45 -6.20 4.15
CA LEU A 109 -22.25 -5.49 3.73
C LEU A 109 -21.73 -4.51 4.79
N GLU A 110 -22.62 -3.73 5.41
CA GLU A 110 -22.24 -2.79 6.46
C GLU A 110 -21.76 -3.51 7.72
N GLU A 111 -22.36 -4.66 8.06
CA GLU A 111 -21.90 -5.50 9.17
C GLU A 111 -20.52 -6.09 8.89
N ILE A 112 -20.30 -6.63 7.69
CA ILE A 112 -19.00 -7.18 7.29
C ILE A 112 -17.94 -6.09 7.25
N ARG A 113 -18.26 -4.89 6.75
CA ARG A 113 -17.34 -3.74 6.75
C ARG A 113 -16.90 -3.40 8.17
N THR A 114 -17.86 -3.28 9.09
CA THR A 114 -17.58 -2.98 10.51
C THR A 114 -16.70 -4.06 11.16
N ARG A 115 -16.91 -5.33 10.82
CA ARG A 115 -16.11 -6.47 11.31
C ARG A 115 -14.72 -6.56 10.68
N ILE A 116 -14.60 -6.26 9.40
CA ILE A 116 -13.31 -6.24 8.69
C ILE A 116 -12.43 -5.11 9.23
N ASP A 117 -13.01 -3.92 9.44
CA ASP A 117 -12.30 -2.76 9.99
C ASP A 117 -11.85 -2.96 11.46
N THR A 118 -12.55 -3.83 12.21
CA THR A 118 -12.17 -4.19 13.60
C THR A 118 -11.14 -5.32 13.70
N HIS A 119 -11.03 -6.19 12.69
CA HIS A 119 -10.08 -7.32 12.69
C HIS A 119 -8.83 -7.09 11.82
N LEU A 120 -8.85 -6.12 10.90
CA LEU A 120 -7.63 -5.50 10.39
C LEU A 120 -7.04 -4.62 11.51
N PRO A 121 -5.71 -4.57 11.68
CA PRO A 121 -5.10 -3.86 12.80
C PRO A 121 -5.57 -2.40 12.82
N PRO A 122 -6.02 -1.88 13.98
CA PRO A 122 -6.92 -0.74 14.05
C PRO A 122 -6.37 0.53 13.39
N SER A 123 -7.20 1.09 12.53
CA SER A 123 -7.26 2.52 12.19
C SER A 123 -7.60 3.32 13.46
N SER A 124 -6.63 3.55 14.34
CA SER A 124 -6.81 4.52 15.42
C SER A 124 -6.80 5.92 14.81
N THR A 125 -7.99 6.47 14.56
CA THR A 125 -8.20 7.90 14.35
C THR A 125 -7.41 8.70 15.38
N PRO A 126 -6.57 9.68 15.00
CA PRO A 126 -6.06 10.61 15.99
C PRO A 126 -7.26 11.36 16.55
N SER A 127 -7.54 11.14 17.82
CA SER A 127 -8.40 12.01 18.60
C SER A 127 -7.87 13.44 18.44
N SER A 128 -8.63 14.27 17.74
CA SER A 128 -8.45 15.70 17.71
C SER A 128 -8.65 16.25 19.12
N SER A 129 -7.60 16.23 19.93
CA SER A 129 -7.50 17.06 21.12
C SER A 129 -7.19 18.48 20.65
N SER A 130 -8.27 19.23 20.40
CA SER A 130 -8.25 20.69 20.36
C SER A 130 -7.57 21.21 21.62
N SER A 131 -6.32 21.64 21.47
CA SER A 131 -5.61 22.43 22.48
C SER A 131 -5.74 23.88 22.05
N SER A 132 -6.74 24.55 22.62
CA SER A 132 -6.87 26.00 22.55
C SER A 132 -5.65 26.63 23.21
N SER A 133 -5.01 27.57 22.52
CA SER A 133 -4.13 28.59 23.10
C SER A 133 -4.42 29.89 22.38
#